data_AF-A0A925LMV1-F1
#
_entry.id   AF-A0A925LMV1-F1
#
_cell.length_a   1.000
_cell.length_b   1.000
_cell.length_c   1.000
_cell.angle_alpha   90.00
_cell.angle_beta   90.00
_cell.angle_gamma   90.00
#
_symmetry.space_group_name_H-M   'P 1'
#
loop_
_entity.id
_entity.type
_entity.pdbx_description
1 polymer ?
#
loop_
_entity_poly.entity_id
_entity_poly.type
_entity_poly.pdbx_seq_one_letter_code
_entity_poly.pdbx_strand_id
1 'polypeptide(L)'
;ARAHAQDQDQKEPSFWNSVVIPECDLVLAMAGETLDQQKQAIVNSYRQARSRGASPREFRSVIEHLDFLADIASTAPLKIRDKLAAPLAEIRNRLTEVASQPS
;
A
#
# COMPACT_ATOMS: atom_id res chain seq x y z
N ALA A 1 -5.25 6.75 -13.90
CA ALA A 1 -4.59 6.98 -12.60
C ALA A 1 -3.19 6.37 -12.58
N ARG A 2 -3.03 5.04 -12.57
CA ARG A 2 -1.72 4.37 -12.49
C ARG A 2 -0.68 4.80 -13.55
N ALA A 3 -1.04 4.87 -14.82
CA ALA A 3 -0.11 5.30 -15.89
C ALA A 3 0.38 6.75 -15.70
N HIS A 4 -0.47 7.63 -15.16
CA HIS A 4 -0.08 8.99 -14.81
C HIS A 4 0.90 9.01 -13.63
N ALA A 5 0.67 8.17 -12.61
CA ALA A 5 1.60 8.02 -11.49
C ALA A 5 3.00 7.57 -11.96
N GLN A 6 3.06 6.65 -12.92
CA GLN A 6 4.33 6.20 -13.52
C GLN A 6 5.04 7.33 -14.28
N ASP A 7 4.30 8.13 -15.05
CA ASP A 7 4.87 9.28 -15.77
C ASP A 7 5.44 10.34 -14.80
N GLN A 8 4.74 10.63 -13.70
CA GLN A 8 5.22 11.56 -12.68
C GLN A 8 6.46 11.02 -11.94
N ASP A 9 6.46 9.74 -11.56
CA ASP A 9 7.62 9.11 -10.92
C ASP A 9 8.86 9.10 -11.82
N GLN A 10 8.67 8.98 -13.14
CA GLN A 10 9.78 9.07 -14.10
C GLN A 10 10.33 10.49 -14.25
N LYS A 11 9.46 11.50 -14.21
CA LYS A 11 9.85 12.91 -14.36
C LYS A 11 10.52 13.47 -13.12
N GLU A 12 10.01 13.11 -11.95
CA GLU A 12 10.50 13.58 -10.65
C GLU A 12 10.52 12.42 -9.65
N PRO A 13 11.58 11.60 -9.65
CA PRO A 13 11.68 10.47 -8.74
C PRO A 13 11.73 10.93 -7.29
N SER A 14 10.69 10.62 -6.53
CA SER A 14 10.58 10.91 -5.11
C SER A 14 9.74 9.84 -4.43
N PHE A 15 9.85 9.71 -3.10
CA PHE A 15 8.95 8.80 -2.35
C PHE A 15 7.48 9.08 -2.67
N TRP A 16 7.06 10.35 -2.68
CA TRP A 16 5.67 10.73 -2.89
C TRP A 16 5.18 10.43 -4.31
N ASN A 17 6.02 10.57 -5.33
CA ASN A 17 5.63 10.20 -6.68
C ASN A 17 5.62 8.67 -6.87
N SER A 18 6.56 7.96 -6.25
CA SER A 18 6.62 6.50 -6.31
C SER A 18 5.48 5.81 -5.56
N VAL A 19 5.05 6.33 -4.40
CA VAL A 19 4.05 5.67 -3.54
C VAL A 19 2.63 5.68 -4.14
N VAL A 20 2.35 6.58 -5.09
CA VAL A 20 1.06 6.62 -5.79
C VAL A 20 0.83 5.36 -6.64
N ILE A 21 1.89 4.70 -7.12
CA ILE A 21 1.79 3.48 -7.92
C ILE A 21 1.20 2.32 -7.08
N PRO A 22 1.79 1.91 -5.93
CA PRO A 22 1.20 0.88 -5.09
C PRO A 22 -0.16 1.28 -4.49
N GLU A 23 -0.43 2.57 -4.26
CA GLU A 23 -1.76 3.05 -3.84
C GLU A 23 -2.82 2.82 -4.93
N CYS A 24 -2.48 3.07 -6.20
CA CYS A 24 -3.37 2.74 -7.32
C CYS A 24 -3.62 1.22 -7.39
N ASP A 25 -2.56 0.42 -7.26
CA ASP A 25 -2.65 -1.04 -7.33
C ASP A 25 -3.48 -1.60 -6.16
N LEU A 26 -3.32 -1.04 -4.96
CA LEU A 26 -4.13 -1.35 -3.77
C LEU A 26 -5.62 -1.11 -4.03
N VAL A 27 -6.00 0.10 -4.48
CA VAL A 27 -7.40 0.47 -4.71
C VAL A 27 -8.03 -0.40 -5.81
N LEU A 28 -7.29 -0.68 -6.90
CA LEU A 28 -7.76 -1.55 -7.98
C LEU A 28 -7.95 -2.99 -7.50
N ALA A 29 -7.03 -3.50 -6.68
CA ALA A 29 -7.14 -4.85 -6.13
C ALA A 29 -8.30 -4.98 -5.12
N MET A 30 -8.55 -3.94 -4.31
CA MET A 30 -9.73 -3.87 -3.43
C MET A 30 -11.03 -3.88 -4.24
N ALA A 31 -11.14 -3.02 -5.26
CA ALA A 31 -12.33 -2.92 -6.10
C ALA A 31 -12.60 -4.19 -6.92
N GLY A 32 -11.54 -4.85 -7.39
CA GLY A 32 -11.62 -6.10 -8.13
C GLY A 32 -11.71 -7.36 -7.25
N GLU A 33 -11.77 -7.22 -5.93
CA GLU A 33 -11.73 -8.36 -4.98
C GLU A 33 -10.51 -9.30 -5.19
N THR A 34 -9.39 -8.76 -5.66
CA THR A 34 -8.14 -9.51 -5.93
C THR A 34 -7.00 -9.16 -4.98
N LEU A 35 -7.32 -8.50 -3.85
CA LEU A 35 -6.33 -7.99 -2.92
C LEU A 35 -5.44 -9.09 -2.35
N ASP A 36 -6.00 -10.24 -2.00
CA ASP A 36 -5.23 -11.36 -1.46
C ASP A 36 -4.21 -11.91 -2.47
N GLN A 37 -4.59 -11.99 -3.75
CA GLN A 37 -3.71 -12.45 -4.82
C GLN A 37 -2.60 -11.43 -5.14
N GLN A 38 -2.91 -10.12 -5.03
CA GLN A 38 -1.99 -9.05 -5.39
C GLN A 38 -1.14 -8.52 -4.23
N LYS A 39 -1.44 -8.89 -2.98
CA LYS A 39 -0.79 -8.35 -1.77
C LYS A 39 0.73 -8.38 -1.82
N GLN A 40 1.32 -9.45 -2.36
CA GLN A 40 2.77 -9.58 -2.47
C GLN A 40 3.37 -8.55 -3.43
N ALA A 41 2.74 -8.31 -4.58
CA ALA A 41 3.19 -7.33 -5.56
C ALA A 41 3.05 -5.91 -5.00
N ILE A 42 1.94 -5.62 -4.32
CA ILE A 42 1.68 -4.33 -3.67
C ILE A 42 2.74 -4.04 -2.60
N VAL A 43 3.02 -5.00 -1.69
CA VAL A 43 4.07 -4.86 -0.67
C VAL A 43 5.44 -4.60 -1.31
N ASN A 44 5.79 -5.32 -2.37
CA ASN A 44 7.05 -5.11 -3.07
C ASN A 44 7.14 -3.71 -3.70
N SER A 45 6.03 -3.19 -4.24
CA SER A 45 5.99 -1.86 -4.82
C SER A 45 6.09 -0.76 -3.74
N TYR A 46 5.46 -0.92 -2.57
CA TYR A 46 5.70 -0.03 -1.41
C TYR A 46 7.15 -0.07 -0.92
N ARG A 47 7.80 -1.25 -0.91
CA ARG A 47 9.23 -1.38 -0.57
C ARG A 47 10.11 -0.62 -1.56
N GLN A 48 9.80 -0.68 -2.85
CA GLN A 48 10.50 0.09 -3.88
C GLN A 48 10.27 1.59 -3.75
N ALA A 49 9.05 2.03 -3.42
CA ALA A 49 8.80 3.45 -3.13
C ALA A 49 9.61 3.92 -1.93
N ARG A 50 9.69 3.12 -0.86
CA ARG A 50 10.48 3.44 0.34
C ARG A 50 11.97 3.64 0.02
N SER A 51 12.54 2.85 -0.89
CA SER A 51 13.96 2.97 -1.27
C SER A 51 14.30 4.28 -2.01
N ARG A 52 13.30 5.10 -2.35
CA ARG A 52 13.47 6.47 -2.86
C ARG A 52 13.69 7.53 -1.76
N GLY A 53 14.26 7.12 -0.63
CA GLY A 53 14.64 8.03 0.45
C GLY A 53 13.48 8.48 1.33
N ALA A 54 12.44 7.67 1.46
CA ALA A 54 11.32 7.96 2.36
C ALA A 54 11.83 8.14 3.80
N SER A 55 11.48 9.25 4.44
CA SER A 55 11.74 9.43 5.86
C SER A 55 10.89 8.45 6.69
N PRO A 56 11.29 8.15 7.94
CA PRO A 56 10.48 7.30 8.82
C PRO A 56 9.06 7.81 9.03
N ARG A 57 8.86 9.14 9.02
CA ARG A 57 7.55 9.77 9.16
C ARG A 57 6.68 9.54 7.93
N GLU A 58 7.23 9.77 6.74
CA GLU A 58 6.48 9.62 5.49
C GLU A 58 6.04 8.17 5.27
N PHE A 59 6.93 7.21 5.53
CA PHE A 59 6.57 5.81 5.40
C PHE A 59 5.58 5.35 6.49
N ARG A 60 5.62 5.95 7.69
CA ARG A 60 4.61 5.72 8.73
C ARG A 60 3.21 6.15 8.28
N SER A 61 3.09 7.25 7.52
CA SER A 61 1.78 7.70 7.01
C SER A 61 1.13 6.67 6.07
N VAL A 62 1.92 5.87 5.33
CA VAL A 62 1.39 4.75 4.53
C VAL A 62 0.83 3.64 5.43
N ILE A 63 1.54 3.32 6.52
CA ILE A 63 1.10 2.29 7.47
C ILE A 63 -0.20 2.75 8.17
N GLU A 64 -0.26 4.01 8.60
CA GLU A 64 -1.46 4.61 9.20
C GLU A 64 -2.65 4.59 8.23
N HIS A 65 -2.41 4.86 6.94
CA HIS A 65 -3.45 4.76 5.92
C HIS A 65 -3.99 3.33 5.76
N LEU A 66 -3.10 2.32 5.70
CA LEU A 66 -3.51 0.92 5.61
C LEU A 66 -4.24 0.44 6.86
N ASP A 67 -3.86 0.93 8.03
CA ASP A 67 -4.54 0.63 9.30
C ASP A 67 -5.97 1.17 9.28
N PHE A 68 -6.14 2.43 8.85
CA PHE A 68 -7.47 3.03 8.65
C PHE A 68 -8.34 2.24 7.67
N LEU A 69 -7.78 1.78 6.54
CA LEU A 69 -8.51 0.96 5.57
C LEU A 69 -8.90 -0.40 6.14
N ALA A 70 -8.01 -1.05 6.91
CA ALA A 70 -8.30 -2.31 7.58
C ALA A 70 -9.42 -2.17 8.61
N ASP A 71 -9.41 -1.07 9.39
CA ASP A 71 -10.46 -0.76 10.36
C ASP A 71 -11.80 -0.53 9.67
N ILE A 72 -11.86 0.23 8.57
CA ILE A 72 -13.09 0.39 7.78
C ILE A 72 -13.58 -0.97 7.27
N ALA A 73 -12.69 -1.77 6.67
CA ALA A 73 -13.04 -3.10 6.15
C ALA A 73 -13.57 -4.04 7.25
N SER A 74 -13.08 -3.90 8.48
CA SER A 74 -13.55 -4.68 9.64
C SER A 74 -15.00 -4.38 10.01
N THR A 75 -15.52 -3.20 9.67
CA THR A 75 -16.93 -2.82 9.90
C THR A 75 -17.87 -3.21 8.76
N ALA A 76 -17.31 -3.59 7.60
CA ALA A 76 -18.09 -3.96 6.42
C ALA A 76 -18.88 -5.27 6.62
N PRO A 77 -19.89 -5.54 5.76
CA PRO A 77 -20.58 -6.83 5.70
C PRO A 77 -19.61 -8.01 5.56
N LEU A 78 -19.94 -9.16 6.16
CA LEU A 78 -19.07 -10.36 6.25
C LEU A 78 -18.35 -10.71 4.94
N LYS A 79 -19.08 -10.75 3.81
CA LYS A 79 -18.51 -11.08 2.50
C LYS A 79 -17.39 -10.12 2.05
N ILE A 80 -17.52 -8.83 2.36
CA ILE A 80 -16.51 -7.80 2.02
C ILE A 80 -15.38 -7.85 3.04
N ARG A 81 -15.72 -8.00 4.32
CA ARG A 81 -14.76 -8.11 5.42
C ARG A 81 -13.77 -9.23 5.20
N ASP A 82 -14.24 -10.44 4.87
CA ASP A 82 -13.39 -11.61 4.66
C ASP A 82 -12.39 -11.42 3.50
N LYS A 83 -12.78 -10.63 2.49
CA LYS A 83 -11.95 -10.37 1.30
C LYS A 83 -10.96 -9.23 1.47
N LEU A 84 -11.23 -8.28 2.37
CA LEU A 84 -10.45 -7.05 2.48
C LEU A 84 -9.70 -6.92 3.80
N ALA A 85 -10.35 -7.21 4.94
CA ALA A 85 -9.78 -6.89 6.25
C ALA A 85 -8.49 -7.69 6.53
N ALA A 86 -8.51 -9.01 6.28
CA ALA A 86 -7.33 -9.85 6.51
C ALA A 86 -6.17 -9.51 5.56
N PRO A 87 -6.37 -9.38 4.23
CA PRO A 87 -5.29 -8.96 3.33
C PRO A 87 -4.74 -7.55 3.63
N LEU A 88 -5.59 -6.57 3.98
CA LEU A 88 -5.14 -5.22 4.37
C LEU A 88 -4.27 -5.26 5.63
N ALA A 89 -4.70 -6.00 6.66
CA ALA A 89 -3.93 -6.18 7.88
C ALA A 89 -2.58 -6.87 7.62
N GLU A 90 -2.54 -7.85 6.72
CA GLU A 90 -1.29 -8.51 6.32
C GLU A 90 -0.34 -7.55 5.60
N ILE A 91 -0.84 -6.76 4.63
CA ILE A 91 -0.02 -5.74 3.94
C ILE A 91 0.54 -4.76 4.97
N ARG A 92 -0.30 -4.21 5.85
CA ARG A 92 0.11 -3.30 6.93
C ARG A 92 1.24 -3.91 7.76
N ASN A 93 1.05 -5.12 8.29
CA ASN A 93 2.05 -5.79 9.14
C ASN A 93 3.39 -5.93 8.43
N ARG A 94 3.37 -6.36 7.17
CA ARG A 94 4.57 -6.52 6.35
C ARG A 94 5.27 -5.20 6.04
N LEU A 95 4.55 -4.08 5.96
CA LEU A 95 5.16 -2.75 5.83
C LEU A 95 5.70 -2.22 7.16
N THR A 96 5.07 -2.54 8.29
CA THR A 96 5.61 -2.24 9.62
C THR A 96 6.96 -2.93 9.87
N GLU A 97 7.09 -4.19 9.46
CA GLU A 97 8.36 -4.92 9.49
C GLU A 97 9.43 -4.23 8.64
N VAL A 98 9.05 -3.78 7.43
CA VAL A 98 9.94 -3.02 6.54
C VAL A 98 10.40 -1.74 7.23
N ALA A 99 9.48 -0.96 7.79
CA ALA A 99 9.79 0.30 8.48
C ALA A 99 10.79 0.14 9.64
N SER A 100 10.80 -1.04 10.26
CA SER A 100 11.70 -1.39 11.37
C SER A 100 13.09 -1.82 10.92
N GLN A 101 13.30 -2.09 9.62
CA GLN A 101 14.60 -2.44 9.06
C GLN A 101 15.40 -1.17 8.71
N PRO A 102 16.72 -1.13 9.02
CA PRO A 102 17.59 -0.04 8.60
C PRO A 102 17.65 0.02 7.07
N SER A 103 17.58 1.24 6.53
CA SER A 103 17.64 1.54 5.09
C SER A 103 19.04 1.36 4.51
#